data_AF-A0A976E0H3-F1
#
_entry.id   AF-A0A976E0H3-F1
#
_cell.length_a   1.000
_cell.length_b   1.000
_cell.length_c   1.000
_cell.angle_alpha   90.00
_cell.angle_beta   90.00
_cell.angle_gamma   90.00
#
_symmetry.space_group_name_H-M   'P 1'
#
loop_
_entity.id
_entity.type
_entity.pdbx_description
1 polymer ?
#
loop_
_entity_poly.entity_id
_entity_poly.type
_entity_poly.pdbx_seq_one_letter_code
_entity_poly.pdbx_strand_id
1 'polypeptide(L)'
;MSEEELPIRFADTAQASLDAAKTAGQLMYEAREAQGLHVAALAVALKVPVKKLEALEADRLEELPDAVFVRALASSVCRALKIDPTPVLAKLPQLNTRVLDQVESGMNVSFRTRSDGPSPSALANLSRPAVMGVLALLLGAIILIFLPDFTSRSATKSTDVSSAAQANNSGVSLGNPANVPSLPAEKVGDAATSVVSASVSANSAAPATLMVTPSLSTPSVGSPTLTVTPLAADALPLPADSVVVFAAIGESWIEVKDAGGRIILQRTLQNGEKAGAGPSMGKLPYSVIVGRSNLTQVTVRHKAFDLAPVSSKDAVARFQVK
;
A
#
# COMPACT_ATOMS: atom_id res chain seq x y z
N MET A 1 25.46 19.20 56.32
CA MET A 1 26.32 18.54 55.31
C MET A 1 25.38 18.08 54.22
N SER A 2 25.37 18.79 53.07
CA SER A 2 24.41 18.64 51.96
C SER A 2 22.97 19.01 52.37
N GLU A 3 22.28 20.04 51.86
CA GLU A 3 22.43 20.93 50.69
C GLU A 3 22.18 20.30 49.30
N GLU A 4 21.35 21.03 48.53
CA GLU A 4 20.95 20.92 47.11
C GLU A 4 20.34 19.63 46.54
N GLU A 5 18.99 19.61 46.35
CA GLU A 5 18.32 18.73 45.37
C GLU A 5 16.96 19.26 44.81
N LEU A 6 16.75 20.58 44.68
CA LEU A 6 15.45 21.14 44.23
C LEU A 6 15.47 22.33 43.21
N PRO A 7 16.01 22.15 41.98
CA PRO A 7 15.69 23.07 40.86
C PRO A 7 14.85 22.45 39.72
N ILE A 8 14.97 21.13 39.46
CA ILE A 8 14.64 20.55 38.14
C ILE A 8 13.14 20.61 37.78
N ARG A 9 12.23 20.38 38.75
CA ARG A 9 10.78 20.27 38.47
C ARG A 9 10.15 21.54 37.90
N PHE A 10 10.67 22.73 38.23
CA PHE A 10 10.07 23.99 37.78
C PHE A 10 10.34 24.26 36.30
N ALA A 11 11.53 23.90 35.82
CA ALA A 11 11.94 24.08 34.42
C ALA A 11 11.06 23.25 33.47
N ASP A 12 10.76 22.00 33.83
CA ASP A 12 9.91 21.09 33.06
C ASP A 12 8.49 21.64 32.87
N THR A 13 7.85 22.12 33.95
CA THR A 13 6.54 22.80 33.86
C THR A 13 6.58 24.10 33.06
N ALA A 14 7.68 24.86 33.12
CA ALA A 14 7.82 26.09 32.34
C ALA A 14 7.94 25.78 30.84
N GLN A 15 8.79 24.82 30.47
CA GLN A 15 8.98 24.37 29.10
C GLN A 15 7.66 23.84 28.50
N ALA A 16 6.95 22.97 29.23
CA ALA A 16 5.65 22.45 28.81
C ALA A 16 4.59 23.55 28.62
N SER A 17 4.62 24.62 29.42
CA SER A 17 3.72 25.78 29.24
C SER A 17 4.05 26.61 27.99
N LEU A 18 5.33 26.66 27.60
CA LEU A 18 5.78 27.34 26.38
C LEU A 18 5.40 26.52 25.14
N ASP A 19 5.60 25.20 25.18
CA ASP A 19 5.24 24.26 24.10
C ASP A 19 3.72 24.13 23.93
N ALA A 20 2.94 24.36 24.99
CA ALA A 20 1.49 24.49 24.91
C ALA A 20 1.06 25.67 24.02
N ALA A 21 1.81 26.78 24.01
CA ALA A 21 1.51 27.97 23.20
C ALA A 21 1.99 27.89 21.74
N LYS A 22 3.09 27.18 21.47
CA LYS A 22 3.68 27.03 20.12
C LYS A 22 2.74 26.32 19.13
N THR A 23 2.87 26.59 17.83
CA THR A 23 2.15 25.87 16.76
C THR A 23 2.77 24.48 16.49
N ALA A 24 2.16 23.70 15.59
CA ALA A 24 2.72 22.41 15.20
C ALA A 24 4.01 22.57 14.39
N GLY A 25 4.03 23.52 13.45
CA GLY A 25 5.21 23.88 12.66
C GLY A 25 6.37 24.37 13.54
N GLN A 26 6.09 25.28 14.47
CA GLN A 26 7.09 25.83 15.40
C GLN A 26 7.79 24.76 16.24
N LEU A 27 7.05 23.78 16.79
CA LEU A 27 7.65 22.69 17.57
C LEU A 27 8.63 21.84 16.74
N MET A 28 8.33 21.60 15.46
CA MET A 28 9.24 20.88 14.56
C MET A 28 10.43 21.75 14.11
N TYR A 29 10.19 23.04 13.86
CA TYR A 29 11.22 24.03 13.50
C TYR A 29 12.27 24.14 14.61
N GLU A 30 11.85 24.34 15.86
CA GLU A 30 12.73 24.49 17.03
C GLU A 30 13.49 23.20 17.33
N ALA A 31 12.84 22.04 17.26
CA ALA A 31 13.50 20.74 17.39
C ALA A 31 14.53 20.48 16.27
N ARG A 32 14.31 21.01 15.07
CA ARG A 32 15.27 20.96 13.96
C ARG A 32 16.47 21.89 14.20
N GLU A 33 16.25 23.12 14.67
CA GLU A 33 17.32 24.07 15.00
C GLU A 33 18.17 23.60 16.20
N ALA A 34 17.55 23.02 17.23
CA ALA A 34 18.24 22.43 18.38
C ALA A 34 19.20 21.28 17.99
N GLN A 35 19.05 20.70 16.79
CA GLN A 35 19.94 19.69 16.22
C GLN A 35 20.91 20.25 15.17
N GLY A 36 20.90 21.57 14.93
CA GLY A 36 21.71 22.23 13.90
C GLY A 36 21.34 21.83 12.47
N LEU A 37 20.17 21.23 12.25
CA LEU A 37 19.76 20.69 10.95
C LEU A 37 19.18 21.79 10.05
N HIS A 38 19.73 21.95 8.85
CA HIS A 38 19.12 22.80 7.84
C HIS A 38 17.89 22.12 7.21
N VAL A 39 16.83 22.88 6.90
CA VAL A 39 15.58 22.36 6.32
C VAL A 39 15.81 21.53 5.05
N ALA A 40 16.76 21.92 4.19
CA ALA A 40 17.12 21.16 3.00
C ALA A 40 17.76 19.78 3.31
N ALA A 41 18.47 19.62 4.42
CA ALA A 41 19.05 18.33 4.81
C ALA A 41 17.96 17.36 5.29
N LEU A 42 17.01 17.87 6.10
CA LEU A 42 15.84 17.11 6.53
C LEU A 42 14.93 16.72 5.34
N ALA A 43 14.75 17.63 4.37
CA ALA A 43 14.04 17.38 3.12
C ALA A 43 14.66 16.23 2.31
N VAL A 44 15.99 16.19 2.16
CA VAL A 44 16.73 15.10 1.49
C VAL A 44 16.59 13.78 2.25
N ALA A 45 16.72 13.79 3.58
CA ALA A 45 16.55 12.59 4.41
C ALA A 45 15.15 11.98 4.26
N LEU A 46 14.11 12.82 4.31
CA LEU A 46 12.71 12.42 4.18
C LEU A 46 12.26 12.16 2.72
N LYS A 47 13.06 12.55 1.72
CA LYS A 47 12.71 12.53 0.28
C LYS A 47 11.46 13.36 -0.05
N VAL A 48 11.33 14.51 0.59
CA VAL A 48 10.20 15.44 0.45
C VAL A 48 10.72 16.77 -0.11
N PRO A 49 10.06 17.41 -1.08
CA PRO A 49 10.50 18.70 -1.61
C PRO A 49 10.61 19.77 -0.51
N VAL A 50 11.69 20.55 -0.50
CA VAL A 50 11.99 21.54 0.55
C VAL A 50 10.79 22.46 0.83
N LYS A 51 10.15 23.00 -0.22
CA LYS A 51 8.94 23.82 -0.11
C LYS A 51 7.81 23.18 0.73
N LYS A 52 7.61 21.86 0.66
CA LYS A 52 6.57 21.18 1.46
C LYS A 52 6.95 21.07 2.94
N LEU A 53 8.25 20.99 3.24
CA LEU A 53 8.74 21.00 4.61
C LEU A 53 8.70 22.43 5.20
N GLU A 54 9.07 23.44 4.41
CA GLU A 54 8.92 24.87 4.75
C GLU A 54 7.46 25.29 4.92
N ALA A 55 6.53 24.74 4.13
CA ALA A 55 5.10 24.97 4.31
C ALA A 55 4.60 24.34 5.62
N LEU A 56 5.09 23.14 5.98
CA LEU A 56 4.72 22.47 7.23
C LEU A 56 5.31 23.15 8.47
N GLU A 57 6.59 23.56 8.43
CA GLU A 57 7.24 24.29 9.53
C GLU A 57 6.66 25.70 9.73
N ALA A 58 6.06 26.31 8.69
CA ALA A 58 5.36 27.59 8.74
C ALA A 58 3.83 27.47 8.91
N ASP A 59 3.31 26.29 9.26
CA ASP A 59 1.88 25.99 9.44
C ASP A 59 0.95 26.34 8.24
N ARG A 60 1.50 26.51 7.03
CA ARG A 60 0.76 26.73 5.77
C ARG A 60 0.24 25.40 5.20
N LEU A 61 -0.72 24.82 5.90
CA LEU A 61 -1.24 23.49 5.61
C LEU A 61 -2.04 23.45 4.29
N GLU A 62 -2.52 24.60 3.82
CA GLU A 62 -3.19 24.81 2.54
C GLU A 62 -2.25 24.69 1.31
N GLU A 63 -0.93 24.81 1.48
CA GLU A 63 0.04 24.51 0.42
C GLU A 63 0.38 23.00 0.31
N LEU A 64 -0.23 22.16 1.17
CA LEU A 64 0.02 20.72 1.24
C LEU A 64 -1.18 19.91 0.69
N PRO A 65 -0.96 18.74 0.06
CA PRO A 65 -1.99 18.10 -0.77
C PRO A 65 -3.29 17.73 -0.05
N ASP A 66 -3.19 17.22 1.18
CA ASP A 66 -4.33 16.89 2.03
C ASP A 66 -3.90 16.73 3.51
N ALA A 67 -4.87 16.71 4.42
CA ALA A 67 -4.63 16.59 5.86
C ALA A 67 -4.04 15.22 6.30
N VAL A 68 -4.16 14.16 5.49
CA VAL A 68 -3.53 12.87 5.76
C VAL A 68 -2.03 12.96 5.46
N PHE A 69 -1.65 13.57 4.34
CA PHE A 69 -0.27 13.89 4.00
C PHE A 69 0.37 14.81 5.05
N VAL A 70 -0.32 15.87 5.50
CA VAL A 70 0.14 16.76 6.57
C VAL A 70 0.52 15.97 7.84
N ARG A 71 -0.40 15.14 8.36
CA ARG A 71 -0.15 14.36 9.59
C ARG A 71 0.89 13.26 9.38
N ALA A 72 0.91 12.61 8.23
CA ALA A 72 1.92 11.59 7.90
C ALA A 72 3.33 12.21 7.78
N LEU A 73 3.45 13.39 7.16
CA LEU A 73 4.70 14.12 7.05
C LEU A 73 5.18 14.60 8.42
N ALA A 74 4.32 15.23 9.22
CA ALA A 74 4.65 15.63 10.59
C ALA A 74 5.07 14.44 11.46
N SER A 75 4.38 13.29 11.36
CA SER A 75 4.79 12.04 12.03
C SER A 75 6.19 11.59 11.61
N SER A 76 6.54 11.76 10.33
CA SER A 76 7.84 11.41 9.77
C SER A 76 8.95 12.38 10.20
N VAL A 77 8.66 13.68 10.23
CA VAL A 77 9.53 14.74 10.76
C VAL A 77 9.83 14.49 12.24
N CYS A 78 8.80 14.24 13.06
CA CYS A 78 8.97 13.96 14.49
C CYS A 78 9.86 12.73 14.72
N ARG A 79 9.69 11.67 13.92
CA ARG A 79 10.54 10.46 13.96
C ARG A 79 11.98 10.73 13.52
N ALA A 80 12.21 11.55 12.51
CA ALA A 80 13.55 11.93 12.05
C ALA A 80 14.29 12.79 13.09
N LEU A 81 13.58 13.74 13.70
CA LEU A 81 14.07 14.60 14.79
C LEU A 81 14.04 13.90 16.17
N LYS A 82 13.54 12.67 16.27
CA LYS A 82 13.43 11.88 17.52
C LYS A 82 12.65 12.58 18.65
N ILE A 83 11.69 13.44 18.30
CA ILE A 83 10.76 14.07 19.25
C ILE A 83 9.45 13.28 19.35
N ASP A 84 8.71 13.47 20.44
CA ASP A 84 7.37 12.86 20.59
C ASP A 84 6.41 13.46 19.53
N PRO A 85 5.82 12.64 18.64
CA PRO A 85 4.82 13.12 17.70
C PRO A 85 3.49 13.51 18.37
N THR A 86 3.20 13.07 19.59
CA THR A 86 1.90 13.25 20.24
C THR A 86 1.48 14.73 20.39
N PRO A 87 2.28 15.64 20.99
CA PRO A 87 1.92 17.06 21.10
C PRO A 87 1.80 17.77 19.74
N VAL A 88 2.64 17.40 18.77
CA VAL A 88 2.61 17.97 17.41
C VAL A 88 1.34 17.54 16.65
N LEU A 89 1.01 16.24 16.71
CA LEU A 89 -0.17 15.67 16.07
C LEU A 89 -1.49 16.07 16.77
N ALA A 90 -1.45 16.50 18.02
CA ALA A 90 -2.61 17.08 18.71
C ALA A 90 -2.95 18.50 18.21
N LYS A 91 -1.93 19.27 17.81
CA LYS A 91 -2.08 20.65 17.29
C LYS A 91 -2.45 20.71 15.80
N LEU A 92 -2.11 19.68 15.01
CA LEU A 92 -2.52 19.59 13.60
C LEU A 92 -4.00 19.24 13.43
N PRO A 93 -4.65 19.63 12.32
CA PRO A 93 -6.05 19.31 12.01
C PRO A 93 -6.36 17.84 12.27
N GLN A 94 -7.40 17.57 13.06
CA GLN A 94 -7.80 16.21 13.35
C GLN A 94 -8.44 15.61 12.10
N LEU A 95 -7.88 14.50 11.62
CA LEU A 95 -8.60 13.65 10.70
C LEU A 95 -9.78 13.07 11.47
N ASN A 96 -11.00 13.31 10.98
CA ASN A 96 -12.18 12.55 11.39
C ASN A 96 -12.14 11.12 10.78
N THR A 97 -11.01 10.42 10.99
CA THR A 97 -10.99 8.96 10.92
C THR A 97 -11.99 8.46 11.96
N ARG A 98 -13.09 7.91 11.47
CA ARG A 98 -14.09 7.23 12.31
C ARG A 98 -13.45 5.95 12.84
N VAL A 99 -12.72 6.07 13.95
CA VAL A 99 -11.97 4.97 14.56
C VAL A 99 -12.96 3.84 14.88
N LEU A 100 -12.64 2.64 14.39
CA LEU A 100 -13.26 1.41 14.86
C LEU A 100 -12.43 0.93 16.04
N ASP A 101 -13.10 0.64 17.17
CA ASP A 101 -12.42 0.39 18.42
C ASP A 101 -11.39 -0.75 18.36
N GLN A 102 -10.22 -0.40 18.89
CA GLN A 102 -9.24 -1.23 19.57
C GLN A 102 -9.57 -2.72 19.71
N VAL A 103 -8.78 -3.56 19.01
CA VAL A 103 -8.50 -4.93 19.46
C VAL A 103 -7.00 -5.03 19.72
N GLU A 104 -6.65 -4.79 20.97
CA GLU A 104 -5.32 -5.05 21.51
C GLU A 104 -5.27 -6.51 22.02
N SER A 105 -4.12 -7.16 21.88
CA SER A 105 -3.85 -8.56 22.27
C SER A 105 -4.65 -9.66 21.51
N GLY A 106 -4.00 -10.62 20.85
CA GLY A 106 -2.56 -10.73 20.60
C GLY A 106 -2.13 -12.03 19.91
N MET A 107 -0.84 -12.04 19.53
CA MET A 107 -0.01 -13.19 19.15
C MET A 107 -0.48 -14.12 18.01
N ASN A 108 0.33 -14.13 16.95
CA ASN A 108 0.21 -14.93 15.72
C ASN A 108 -0.96 -14.60 14.78
N VAL A 109 -0.87 -13.45 14.10
CA VAL A 109 -1.62 -13.19 12.86
C VAL A 109 -0.68 -13.18 11.65
N SER A 110 -0.98 -14.03 10.68
CA SER A 110 -0.36 -13.99 9.34
C SER A 110 -0.64 -12.65 8.66
N PHE A 111 0.21 -12.27 7.69
CA PHE A 111 0.12 -10.99 6.96
C PHE A 111 -1.29 -10.72 6.41
N ARG A 112 -2.04 -9.83 7.07
CA ARG A 112 -3.40 -9.44 6.63
C ARG A 112 -3.31 -8.35 5.57
N THR A 113 -4.14 -8.48 4.53
CA THR A 113 -4.32 -7.43 3.51
C THR A 113 -5.27 -6.36 4.05
N ARG A 114 -5.26 -5.16 3.44
CA ARG A 114 -5.90 -3.92 3.94
C ARG A 114 -7.45 -3.93 4.03
N SER A 115 -8.10 -5.09 3.90
CA SER A 115 -9.55 -5.30 3.92
C SER A 115 -10.10 -5.75 5.28
N ASP A 116 -9.29 -6.42 6.10
CA ASP A 116 -9.81 -7.25 7.20
C ASP A 116 -9.95 -6.48 8.52
N GLY A 117 -10.93 -5.56 8.55
CA GLY A 117 -11.42 -4.97 9.80
C GLY A 117 -12.06 -6.01 10.74
N PRO A 118 -12.02 -5.80 12.07
CA PRO A 118 -12.56 -6.78 13.02
C PRO A 118 -14.08 -6.92 12.91
N SER A 119 -14.57 -8.16 12.90
CA SER A 119 -16.00 -8.45 13.01
C SER A 119 -16.53 -8.02 14.39
N PRO A 120 -17.63 -7.24 14.49
CA PRO A 120 -18.10 -6.72 15.76
C PRO A 120 -18.55 -7.84 16.69
N SER A 121 -17.91 -7.92 17.87
CA SER A 121 -18.09 -8.98 18.86
C SER A 121 -19.55 -9.14 19.32
N ALA A 122 -20.01 -10.37 19.48
CA ALA A 122 -21.39 -10.66 19.91
C ALA A 122 -21.75 -9.99 21.25
N LEU A 123 -20.79 -9.88 22.18
CA LEU A 123 -20.93 -9.17 23.45
C LEU A 123 -21.29 -7.68 23.29
N ALA A 124 -20.79 -7.00 22.25
CA ALA A 124 -21.13 -5.60 21.98
C ALA A 124 -22.55 -5.41 21.42
N ASN A 125 -23.22 -6.49 20.99
CA ASN A 125 -24.65 -6.44 20.65
C ASN A 125 -25.55 -6.70 21.87
N LEU A 126 -25.05 -7.31 22.94
CA LEU A 126 -25.85 -7.67 24.13
C LEU A 126 -26.35 -6.43 24.90
N SER A 127 -25.60 -5.33 24.86
CA SER A 127 -25.97 -4.04 25.46
C SER A 127 -26.95 -3.20 24.63
N ARG A 128 -27.35 -3.65 23.42
CA ARG A 128 -28.35 -2.94 22.62
C ARG A 128 -29.73 -3.05 23.29
N PRO A 129 -30.51 -1.96 23.41
CA PRO A 129 -31.81 -2.00 24.07
C PRO A 129 -32.80 -2.95 23.39
N ALA A 130 -32.68 -3.17 22.08
CA ALA A 130 -33.45 -4.18 21.36
C ALA A 130 -33.10 -5.62 21.76
N VAL A 131 -31.83 -5.93 22.00
CA VAL A 131 -31.38 -7.26 22.44
C VAL A 131 -31.71 -7.48 23.92
N MET A 132 -31.57 -6.45 24.76
CA MET A 132 -32.09 -6.45 26.12
C MET A 132 -33.61 -6.66 26.15
N GLY A 133 -34.36 -6.04 25.24
CA GLY A 133 -35.82 -6.25 25.09
C GLY A 133 -36.19 -7.67 24.69
N VAL A 134 -35.49 -8.27 23.71
CA VAL A 134 -35.69 -9.68 23.33
C VAL A 134 -35.30 -10.63 24.47
N LEU A 135 -34.21 -10.36 25.18
CA LEU A 135 -33.78 -11.17 26.32
C LEU A 135 -34.75 -11.07 27.50
N ALA A 136 -35.27 -9.87 27.80
CA ALA A 136 -36.29 -9.66 28.83
C ALA A 136 -37.64 -10.30 28.46
N LEU A 137 -38.01 -10.29 27.18
CA LEU A 137 -39.18 -11.01 26.67
C LEU A 137 -38.99 -12.53 26.83
N LEU A 138 -37.82 -13.07 26.50
CA LEU A 138 -37.49 -14.47 26.72
C LEU A 138 -37.52 -14.85 28.21
N LEU A 139 -36.95 -14.00 29.08
CA LEU A 139 -37.00 -14.19 30.53
C LEU A 139 -38.43 -14.13 31.06
N GLY A 140 -39.25 -13.21 30.56
CA GLY A 140 -40.68 -13.10 30.88
C GLY A 140 -41.48 -14.33 30.41
N ALA A 141 -41.19 -14.86 29.22
CA ALA A 141 -41.80 -16.10 28.74
C ALA A 141 -41.40 -17.32 29.59
N ILE A 142 -40.13 -17.39 30.02
CA ILE A 142 -39.66 -18.42 30.96
C ILE A 142 -40.37 -18.27 32.32
N ILE A 143 -40.51 -17.05 32.85
CA ILE A 143 -41.25 -16.79 34.10
C ILE A 143 -42.72 -17.19 33.98
N LEU A 144 -43.38 -16.91 32.85
CA LEU A 144 -44.77 -17.34 32.60
C LEU A 144 -44.91 -18.88 32.51
N ILE A 145 -43.89 -19.58 31.99
CA ILE A 145 -43.83 -21.05 31.96
C ILE A 145 -43.59 -21.64 33.35
N PHE A 146 -42.80 -20.98 34.19
CA PHE A 146 -42.50 -21.41 35.57
C PHE A 146 -43.49 -20.90 36.64
N LEU A 147 -44.48 -20.08 36.27
CA LEU A 147 -45.49 -19.53 37.20
C LEU A 147 -46.95 -19.77 36.72
N PRO A 148 -47.37 -21.03 36.50
CA PRO A 148 -48.67 -21.35 35.88
C PRO A 148 -49.92 -21.12 36.76
N ASP A 149 -49.78 -20.70 38.02
CA ASP A 149 -50.85 -20.79 39.04
C ASP A 149 -51.48 -19.46 39.53
N PHE A 150 -51.04 -18.28 39.07
CA PHE A 150 -51.51 -17.00 39.68
C PHE A 150 -52.51 -16.15 38.85
N THR A 151 -52.65 -16.39 37.55
CA THR A 151 -53.48 -15.53 36.67
C THR A 151 -54.97 -15.92 36.62
N SER A 152 -55.35 -17.06 37.23
CA SER A 152 -56.73 -17.55 37.29
C SER A 152 -57.66 -16.78 38.25
N ARG A 153 -57.46 -15.46 38.44
CA ARG A 153 -58.32 -14.63 39.30
C ARG A 153 -58.40 -13.12 38.98
N SER A 154 -58.88 -12.76 37.79
CA SER A 154 -59.77 -11.59 37.57
C SER A 154 -60.37 -11.68 36.15
N ALA A 155 -61.62 -12.12 35.99
CA ALA A 155 -62.85 -11.37 36.28
C ALA A 155 -63.12 -10.22 35.29
N THR A 156 -63.67 -10.61 34.13
CA THR A 156 -64.78 -9.93 33.42
C THR A 156 -64.91 -8.40 33.52
N LYS A 157 -64.75 -7.71 32.37
CA LYS A 157 -65.62 -6.57 32.05
C LYS A 157 -65.92 -6.50 30.55
N SER A 158 -67.12 -6.93 30.18
CA SER A 158 -67.69 -6.75 28.84
C SER A 158 -68.32 -5.37 28.72
N THR A 159 -68.08 -4.64 27.63
CA THR A 159 -69.06 -3.70 27.06
C THR A 159 -68.75 -3.46 25.58
N ASP A 160 -69.73 -3.63 24.70
CA ASP A 160 -69.69 -3.21 23.30
C ASP A 160 -69.55 -1.69 23.13
N VAL A 161 -69.05 -1.24 21.97
CA VAL A 161 -69.91 -0.59 20.96
C VAL A 161 -69.26 -0.49 19.56
N SER A 162 -70.07 -0.85 18.56
CA SER A 162 -70.11 -0.30 17.19
C SER A 162 -69.03 -0.66 16.16
N SER A 163 -69.48 -0.72 14.90
CA SER A 163 -68.76 -1.14 13.68
C SER A 163 -69.40 -0.48 12.44
N ALA A 164 -68.76 -0.62 11.27
CA ALA A 164 -69.19 -0.18 9.92
C ALA A 164 -69.27 1.35 9.66
N ALA A 165 -69.17 1.89 8.42
CA ALA A 165 -68.54 1.51 7.13
C ALA A 165 -68.64 2.77 6.18
N GLN A 166 -68.39 2.82 4.86
CA GLN A 166 -67.96 1.88 3.80
C GLN A 166 -67.42 2.67 2.57
N ALA A 167 -66.52 2.07 1.75
CA ALA A 167 -66.29 2.41 0.31
C ALA A 167 -65.77 3.83 -0.03
N ASN A 168 -65.30 4.18 -1.24
CA ASN A 168 -64.85 3.49 -2.47
C ASN A 168 -63.71 4.38 -3.09
N ASN A 169 -62.59 3.93 -3.66
CA ASN A 169 -62.28 2.94 -4.72
C ASN A 169 -62.16 3.57 -6.15
N SER A 170 -61.04 3.26 -6.83
CA SER A 170 -60.74 3.39 -8.28
C SER A 170 -60.33 4.77 -8.85
N GLY A 171 -59.27 4.77 -9.65
CA GLY A 171 -58.71 5.94 -10.34
C GLY A 171 -57.26 5.74 -10.82
N VAL A 172 -57.06 5.02 -11.93
CA VAL A 172 -55.73 4.68 -12.49
C VAL A 172 -55.51 5.37 -13.84
N SER A 173 -54.34 5.99 -14.09
CA SER A 173 -53.49 5.71 -15.27
C SER A 173 -52.39 6.76 -15.54
N LEU A 174 -51.17 6.24 -15.65
CA LEU A 174 -49.95 6.67 -16.35
C LEU A 174 -49.90 8.02 -17.10
N GLY A 175 -48.79 8.74 -16.89
CA GLY A 175 -48.18 9.67 -17.84
C GLY A 175 -46.72 9.29 -18.12
N ASN A 176 -46.41 8.89 -19.36
CA ASN A 176 -45.07 8.66 -19.94
C ASN A 176 -44.78 9.84 -20.93
N PRO A 177 -43.59 10.05 -21.54
CA PRO A 177 -42.44 9.15 -21.65
C PRO A 177 -41.04 9.76 -21.41
N ALA A 178 -40.01 8.92 -21.51
CA ALA A 178 -38.62 9.33 -21.69
C ALA A 178 -38.29 9.58 -23.17
N ASN A 179 -37.24 10.37 -23.48
CA ASN A 179 -35.94 9.81 -23.88
C ASN A 179 -34.83 10.89 -24.05
N VAL A 180 -33.57 10.45 -23.99
CA VAL A 180 -32.30 11.15 -24.35
C VAL A 180 -32.07 11.12 -25.89
N PRO A 181 -30.97 11.63 -26.53
CA PRO A 181 -29.70 12.18 -25.98
C PRO A 181 -29.08 13.41 -26.73
N SER A 182 -27.96 13.96 -26.22
CA SER A 182 -26.68 14.14 -26.97
C SER A 182 -25.60 14.95 -26.21
N LEU A 183 -24.34 14.48 -26.27
CA LEU A 183 -23.08 15.25 -26.10
C LEU A 183 -22.42 15.38 -27.51
N PRO A 184 -21.24 16.02 -27.75
CA PRO A 184 -20.27 16.66 -26.83
C PRO A 184 -19.72 18.06 -27.26
N ALA A 185 -19.00 18.75 -26.36
CA ALA A 185 -17.81 19.55 -26.70
C ALA A 185 -17.00 19.91 -25.42
N GLU A 186 -15.67 19.90 -25.51
CA GLU A 186 -14.74 20.26 -24.42
C GLU A 186 -13.54 21.03 -24.99
N LYS A 187 -13.19 22.17 -24.37
CA LYS A 187 -11.82 22.71 -24.15
C LYS A 187 -11.94 24.06 -23.41
N VAL A 188 -11.34 24.21 -22.22
CA VAL A 188 -9.93 24.56 -21.97
C VAL A 188 -9.58 25.96 -22.47
N GLY A 189 -9.19 26.82 -21.53
CA GLY A 189 -8.32 27.97 -21.77
C GLY A 189 -7.10 27.88 -20.85
N ASP A 190 -6.05 28.62 -21.17
CA ASP A 190 -4.94 28.96 -20.27
C ASP A 190 -4.26 30.26 -20.76
N ALA A 191 -3.38 30.87 -19.97
CA ALA A 191 -2.80 32.18 -20.25
C ALA A 191 -1.28 32.30 -20.03
N ALA A 192 -0.65 33.04 -20.94
CA ALA A 192 0.64 33.75 -20.78
C ALA A 192 1.95 32.94 -20.69
N THR A 193 3.05 33.70 -20.76
CA THR A 193 4.48 33.29 -20.66
C THR A 193 5.01 32.51 -21.89
N SER A 194 5.92 32.98 -22.76
CA SER A 194 7.01 33.99 -22.77
C SER A 194 8.41 33.44 -22.49
N VAL A 195 9.39 34.03 -23.20
CA VAL A 195 10.86 33.85 -23.23
C VAL A 195 11.45 32.45 -23.44
N VAL A 196 12.16 32.30 -24.57
CA VAL A 196 13.29 31.37 -24.74
C VAL A 196 14.54 32.23 -24.97
N SER A 197 15.65 31.94 -24.28
CA SER A 197 16.87 32.76 -24.36
C SER A 197 18.15 31.92 -24.43
N ALA A 198 19.02 32.32 -25.35
CA ALA A 198 20.45 32.00 -25.54
C ALA A 198 21.08 30.77 -24.82
N SER A 199 21.52 29.80 -25.63
CA SER A 199 22.60 28.87 -25.30
C SER A 199 23.88 29.25 -26.06
N VAL A 200 25.04 29.38 -25.39
CA VAL A 200 26.31 29.77 -26.03
C VAL A 200 27.53 28.98 -25.53
N SER A 201 28.48 28.79 -26.46
CA SER A 201 29.93 28.56 -26.26
C SER A 201 30.44 27.32 -25.50
N ALA A 202 30.81 26.34 -26.34
CA ALA A 202 31.85 25.32 -26.21
C ALA A 202 33.13 25.64 -25.38
N ASN A 203 33.71 24.56 -24.83
CA ASN A 203 35.16 24.25 -24.81
C ASN A 203 35.28 22.71 -24.64
N SER A 204 35.88 21.89 -25.52
CA SER A 204 37.26 21.83 -26.05
C SER A 204 38.32 21.39 -25.03
N ALA A 205 38.75 20.11 -25.12
CA ALA A 205 40.15 19.65 -24.94
C ALA A 205 40.27 18.10 -24.88
N ALA A 206 40.88 17.51 -25.91
CA ALA A 206 41.72 16.31 -25.83
C ALA A 206 42.98 16.62 -26.65
N PRO A 207 44.18 16.12 -26.31
CA PRO A 207 44.67 14.91 -26.99
C PRO A 207 45.73 14.11 -26.16
N ALA A 208 46.60 13.38 -26.88
CA ALA A 208 47.92 12.85 -26.48
C ALA A 208 48.02 11.38 -26.03
N THR A 209 48.12 10.52 -27.04
CA THR A 209 48.77 9.19 -27.02
C THR A 209 50.21 9.22 -26.49
N LEU A 210 50.67 8.11 -25.88
CA LEU A 210 52.06 7.65 -25.97
C LEU A 210 52.11 6.14 -26.30
N MET A 211 53.14 5.74 -27.04
CA MET A 211 53.35 4.37 -27.54
C MET A 211 54.52 3.69 -26.81
N VAL A 212 54.42 2.39 -26.52
CA VAL A 212 55.60 1.50 -26.40
C VAL A 212 55.29 0.16 -27.06
N THR A 213 56.19 -0.27 -27.96
CA THR A 213 56.35 -1.66 -28.42
C THR A 213 57.77 -2.12 -28.06
N PRO A 214 57.99 -3.40 -27.73
CA PRO A 214 58.74 -4.19 -28.71
C PRO A 214 58.36 -5.69 -28.83
N SER A 215 58.20 -6.11 -30.08
CA SER A 215 58.90 -7.24 -30.72
C SER A 215 58.92 -8.66 -30.13
N LEU A 216 58.26 -9.56 -30.88
CA LEU A 216 58.80 -10.82 -31.44
C LEU A 216 59.20 -11.98 -30.51
N SER A 217 58.46 -13.09 -30.65
CA SER A 217 59.02 -14.44 -30.74
C SER A 217 58.08 -15.36 -31.55
N THR A 218 58.63 -16.11 -32.50
CA THR A 218 57.95 -17.18 -33.26
C THR A 218 58.77 -18.45 -33.15
N PRO A 219 58.13 -19.61 -32.91
CA PRO A 219 57.84 -20.53 -34.02
C PRO A 219 56.50 -21.28 -33.83
N SER A 220 56.09 -22.24 -34.68
CA SER A 220 56.07 -22.36 -36.15
C SER A 220 55.43 -23.72 -36.50
N VAL A 221 54.49 -23.75 -37.45
CA VAL A 221 53.81 -24.94 -38.04
C VAL A 221 53.02 -25.86 -37.08
N GLY A 222 51.71 -26.02 -37.35
CA GLY A 222 50.84 -26.93 -36.57
C GLY A 222 49.39 -27.02 -37.06
N SER A 223 49.17 -27.20 -38.37
CA SER A 223 47.84 -27.50 -38.95
C SER A 223 47.60 -29.02 -38.93
N PRO A 224 46.40 -29.52 -38.56
CA PRO A 224 45.20 -29.26 -39.38
C PRO A 224 43.90 -28.91 -38.64
N THR A 225 43.04 -28.21 -39.39
CA THR A 225 41.57 -28.29 -39.45
C THR A 225 40.83 -29.04 -38.33
N LEU A 226 40.00 -28.33 -37.54
CA LEU A 226 38.52 -28.44 -37.58
C LEU A 226 37.81 -27.53 -36.55
N THR A 227 36.53 -27.27 -36.81
CA THR A 227 35.50 -26.74 -35.89
C THR A 227 35.72 -25.35 -35.26
N VAL A 228 35.09 -24.33 -35.87
CA VAL A 228 34.75 -23.09 -35.15
C VAL A 228 33.56 -23.38 -34.24
N THR A 229 33.82 -23.79 -33.00
CA THR A 229 32.80 -23.76 -31.94
C THR A 229 32.69 -22.33 -31.42
N PRO A 230 31.59 -21.59 -31.66
CA PRO A 230 31.44 -20.27 -31.06
C PRO A 230 31.38 -20.41 -29.54
N LEU A 231 32.15 -19.57 -28.84
CA LEU A 231 32.18 -19.51 -27.38
C LEU A 231 30.89 -18.88 -26.87
N ALA A 232 29.82 -19.68 -26.83
CA ALA A 232 28.54 -19.29 -26.25
C ALA A 232 28.73 -18.99 -24.76
N ALA A 233 28.36 -17.77 -24.35
CA ALA A 233 28.54 -17.30 -22.98
C ALA A 233 27.80 -18.17 -21.96
N ASP A 234 28.37 -18.20 -20.75
CA ASP A 234 28.01 -19.01 -19.57
C ASP A 234 26.49 -19.19 -19.35
N ALA A 235 25.94 -20.22 -20.01
CA ALA A 235 24.54 -20.59 -19.89
C ALA A 235 24.41 -21.61 -18.75
N LEU A 236 23.94 -21.15 -17.58
CA LEU A 236 23.71 -22.01 -16.43
C LEU A 236 22.89 -23.26 -16.84
N PRO A 237 23.27 -24.47 -16.38
CA PRO A 237 22.66 -25.71 -16.84
C PRO A 237 21.18 -25.74 -16.50
N LEU A 238 20.33 -25.78 -17.53
CA LEU A 238 18.89 -26.01 -17.35
C LEU A 238 18.70 -27.44 -16.81
N PRO A 239 17.86 -27.65 -15.78
CA PRO A 239 17.49 -29.00 -15.36
C PRO A 239 16.92 -29.80 -16.52
N ALA A 240 17.38 -31.05 -16.70
CA ALA A 240 16.91 -31.92 -17.79
C ALA A 240 15.38 -32.11 -17.74
N ASP A 241 14.80 -32.10 -16.54
CA ASP A 241 13.36 -32.26 -16.29
C ASP A 241 12.56 -30.94 -16.35
N SER A 242 13.09 -29.87 -16.98
CA SER A 242 12.46 -28.54 -16.96
C SER A 242 11.04 -28.55 -17.57
N VAL A 243 10.03 -28.48 -16.70
CA VAL A 243 8.61 -28.38 -17.07
C VAL A 243 8.24 -26.95 -17.47
N VAL A 244 8.93 -25.95 -16.93
CA VAL A 244 8.83 -24.54 -17.35
C VAL A 244 10.23 -24.02 -17.62
N VAL A 245 10.45 -23.45 -18.80
CA VAL A 245 11.68 -22.76 -19.19
C VAL A 245 11.37 -21.30 -19.48
N PHE A 246 12.21 -20.43 -18.94
CA PHE A 246 12.20 -18.98 -19.13
C PHE A 246 13.42 -18.60 -19.97
N ALA A 247 13.24 -17.78 -20.99
CA ALA A 247 14.32 -17.19 -21.78
C ALA A 247 14.12 -15.67 -21.86
N ALA A 248 15.07 -14.91 -21.31
CA ALA A 248 14.99 -13.47 -21.23
C ALA A 248 15.64 -12.80 -22.47
N ILE A 249 14.97 -11.79 -23.01
CA ILE A 249 15.43 -10.90 -24.11
C ILE A 249 15.83 -9.51 -23.57
N GLY A 250 15.69 -9.32 -22.25
CA GLY A 250 16.02 -8.12 -21.50
C GLY A 250 15.91 -8.43 -20.01
N GLU A 251 16.33 -7.49 -19.15
CA GLU A 251 16.22 -7.69 -17.70
C GLU A 251 14.75 -7.98 -17.32
N SER A 252 14.53 -9.13 -16.68
CA SER A 252 13.22 -9.72 -16.35
C SER A 252 13.32 -10.41 -14.99
N TRP A 253 12.25 -10.45 -14.20
CA TRP A 253 12.26 -11.20 -12.93
C TRP A 253 11.23 -12.31 -12.95
N ILE A 254 11.64 -13.49 -12.46
CA ILE A 254 10.82 -14.69 -12.39
C ILE A 254 10.67 -15.15 -10.94
N GLU A 255 9.48 -15.64 -10.61
CA GLU A 255 9.18 -16.32 -9.35
C GLU A 255 8.33 -17.56 -9.66
N VAL A 256 8.75 -18.71 -9.14
CA VAL A 256 8.04 -19.99 -9.26
C VAL A 256 7.80 -20.55 -7.85
N LYS A 257 6.56 -20.89 -7.57
CA LYS A 257 6.10 -21.51 -6.32
C LYS A 257 5.57 -22.92 -6.55
N ASP A 258 5.90 -23.83 -5.65
CA ASP A 258 5.34 -25.18 -5.49
C ASP A 258 3.82 -25.12 -5.21
N ALA A 259 3.11 -26.22 -5.43
CA ALA A 259 1.75 -26.45 -4.94
C ALA A 259 1.56 -26.09 -3.45
N GLY A 260 2.58 -26.35 -2.62
CA GLY A 260 2.64 -25.97 -1.20
C GLY A 260 2.95 -24.49 -0.92
N GLY A 261 2.92 -23.61 -1.93
CA GLY A 261 3.15 -22.16 -1.81
C GLY A 261 4.62 -21.75 -1.59
N ARG A 262 5.53 -22.71 -1.42
CA ARG A 262 6.97 -22.48 -1.23
C ARG A 262 7.61 -21.98 -2.52
N ILE A 263 8.45 -20.96 -2.44
CA ILE A 263 9.26 -20.49 -3.57
C ILE A 263 10.33 -21.55 -3.87
N ILE A 264 10.37 -22.04 -5.11
CA ILE A 264 11.36 -23.03 -5.58
C ILE A 264 12.39 -22.42 -6.54
N LEU A 265 12.05 -21.30 -7.18
CA LEU A 265 12.95 -20.51 -8.02
C LEU A 265 12.54 -19.04 -7.95
N GLN A 266 13.48 -18.14 -7.64
CA GLN A 266 13.29 -16.70 -7.73
C GLN A 266 14.59 -16.07 -8.21
N ARG A 267 14.54 -15.31 -9.32
CA ARG A 267 15.72 -14.70 -9.94
C ARG A 267 15.36 -13.53 -10.85
N THR A 268 16.23 -12.52 -10.93
CA THR A 268 16.25 -11.57 -12.04
C THR A 268 17.19 -12.09 -13.13
N LEU A 269 16.62 -12.42 -14.30
CA LEU A 269 17.33 -12.85 -15.49
C LEU A 269 17.83 -11.64 -16.29
N GLN A 270 19.01 -11.74 -16.88
CA GLN A 270 19.54 -10.76 -17.85
C GLN A 270 19.25 -11.15 -19.31
N ASN A 271 19.50 -10.23 -20.25
CA ASN A 271 19.32 -10.51 -21.68
C ASN A 271 20.16 -11.73 -22.12
N GLY A 272 19.52 -12.72 -22.75
CA GLY A 272 20.10 -13.99 -23.16
C GLY A 272 20.10 -15.08 -22.09
N GLU A 273 19.86 -14.74 -20.81
CA GLU A 273 19.84 -15.71 -19.71
C GLU A 273 18.60 -16.62 -19.81
N LYS A 274 18.79 -17.89 -19.40
CA LYS A 274 17.73 -18.89 -19.32
C LYS A 274 17.70 -19.51 -17.94
N ALA A 275 16.50 -19.82 -17.47
CA ALA A 275 16.29 -20.58 -16.25
C ALA A 275 15.17 -21.60 -16.45
N GLY A 276 15.17 -22.66 -15.65
CA GLY A 276 14.16 -23.72 -15.74
C GLY A 276 13.72 -24.19 -14.35
N ALA A 277 12.44 -24.61 -14.26
CA ALA A 277 11.86 -25.24 -13.09
C ALA A 277 11.21 -26.58 -13.50
N GLY A 278 11.45 -27.63 -12.72
CA GLY A 278 11.02 -29.01 -13.00
C GLY A 278 10.65 -29.79 -11.73
N PRO A 279 10.16 -31.04 -11.85
CA PRO A 279 9.69 -31.86 -10.72
C PRO A 279 10.79 -32.21 -9.70
N SER A 280 12.06 -32.03 -10.08
CA SER A 280 13.23 -32.10 -9.21
C SER A 280 13.36 -30.89 -8.26
N MET A 281 12.69 -29.77 -8.52
CA MET A 281 12.69 -28.57 -7.68
C MET A 281 11.42 -28.42 -6.82
N GLY A 282 10.31 -29.08 -7.17
CA GLY A 282 9.04 -28.97 -6.43
C GLY A 282 7.91 -29.80 -7.03
N LYS A 283 6.73 -29.73 -6.41
CA LYS A 283 5.51 -30.42 -6.84
C LYS A 283 4.60 -29.48 -7.64
N LEU A 284 3.97 -30.06 -8.67
CA LEU A 284 2.92 -29.42 -9.45
C LEU A 284 1.60 -29.36 -8.64
N PRO A 285 0.74 -28.35 -8.87
CA PRO A 285 0.87 -27.29 -9.85
C PRO A 285 1.81 -26.16 -9.44
N TYR A 286 2.66 -25.70 -10.36
CA TYR A 286 3.50 -24.53 -10.15
C TYR A 286 2.70 -23.24 -10.35
N SER A 287 2.84 -22.29 -9.43
CA SER A 287 2.36 -20.92 -9.61
C SER A 287 3.52 -20.05 -10.06
N VAL A 288 3.40 -19.42 -11.24
CA VAL A 288 4.48 -18.72 -11.91
C VAL A 288 4.14 -17.24 -12.08
N ILE A 289 5.10 -16.37 -11.77
CA ILE A 289 5.04 -14.93 -11.98
C ILE A 289 6.26 -14.51 -12.82
N VAL A 290 6.03 -13.70 -13.85
CA VAL A 290 7.07 -13.14 -14.72
C VAL A 290 6.86 -11.63 -14.86
N GLY A 291 7.77 -10.83 -14.33
CA GLY A 291 7.82 -9.38 -14.56
C GLY A 291 8.46 -9.04 -15.90
N ARG A 292 7.98 -7.98 -16.57
CA ARG A 292 8.38 -7.60 -17.94
C ARG A 292 8.23 -8.77 -18.92
N SER A 293 7.03 -9.37 -18.88
CA SER A 293 6.57 -10.47 -19.75
C SER A 293 6.77 -10.21 -21.24
N ASN A 294 6.72 -8.95 -21.69
CA ASN A 294 7.02 -8.54 -23.07
C ASN A 294 8.50 -8.74 -23.48
N LEU A 295 9.41 -8.93 -22.53
CA LEU A 295 10.84 -9.21 -22.74
C LEU A 295 11.22 -10.65 -22.34
N THR A 296 10.25 -11.53 -22.11
CA THR A 296 10.48 -12.91 -21.64
C THR A 296 9.69 -13.91 -22.46
N GLN A 297 10.36 -14.88 -23.06
CA GLN A 297 9.68 -16.05 -23.63
C GLN A 297 9.56 -17.15 -22.57
N VAL A 298 8.40 -17.81 -22.55
CA VAL A 298 8.14 -18.97 -21.68
C VAL A 298 7.78 -20.18 -22.54
N THR A 299 8.36 -21.31 -22.18
CA THR A 299 8.05 -22.62 -22.76
C THR A 299 7.59 -23.55 -21.64
N VAL A 300 6.34 -24.01 -21.71
CA VAL A 300 5.73 -24.95 -20.74
C VAL A 300 5.63 -26.33 -21.41
N ARG A 301 6.23 -27.35 -20.81
CA ARG A 301 6.25 -28.74 -21.32
C ARG A 301 6.66 -28.80 -22.81
N HIS A 302 7.73 -28.10 -23.18
CA HIS A 302 8.23 -27.93 -24.55
C HIS A 302 7.32 -27.18 -25.55
N LYS A 303 6.16 -26.66 -25.12
CA LYS A 303 5.30 -25.80 -25.93
C LYS A 303 5.51 -24.32 -25.57
N ALA A 304 5.72 -23.46 -26.56
CA ALA A 304 5.73 -22.01 -26.35
C ALA A 304 4.40 -21.55 -25.75
N PHE A 305 4.47 -20.79 -24.66
CA PHE A 305 3.32 -20.29 -23.91
C PHE A 305 3.26 -18.77 -24.05
N ASP A 306 2.21 -18.27 -24.68
CA ASP A 306 2.00 -16.82 -24.85
C ASP A 306 1.65 -16.18 -23.50
N LEU A 307 2.43 -15.16 -23.12
CA LEU A 307 2.21 -14.39 -21.91
C LEU A 307 1.20 -13.26 -22.10
N ALA A 308 0.98 -12.77 -23.33
CA ALA A 308 0.08 -11.64 -23.61
C ALA A 308 -1.33 -11.77 -22.98
N PRO A 309 -2.05 -12.91 -23.06
CA PRO A 309 -3.37 -13.05 -22.44
C PRO A 309 -3.35 -13.15 -20.90
N VAL A 310 -2.18 -13.32 -20.28
CA VAL A 310 -2.02 -13.37 -18.81
C VAL A 310 -1.21 -12.20 -18.24
N SER A 311 -0.83 -11.23 -19.08
CA SER A 311 -0.09 -10.04 -18.70
C SER A 311 -0.99 -8.94 -18.12
N SER A 312 -0.61 -8.43 -16.95
CA SER A 312 -1.19 -7.25 -16.32
C SER A 312 -0.69 -5.96 -17.00
N LYS A 313 -1.37 -4.82 -16.76
CA LYS A 313 -0.96 -3.51 -17.28
C LYS A 313 0.49 -3.14 -16.92
N ASP A 314 0.97 -3.60 -15.77
CA ASP A 314 2.35 -3.39 -15.27
C ASP A 314 3.38 -4.35 -15.91
N ALA A 315 3.05 -4.95 -17.06
CA ALA A 315 3.81 -5.98 -17.77
C ALA A 315 4.14 -7.25 -16.94
N VAL A 316 3.39 -7.53 -15.87
CA VAL A 316 3.56 -8.74 -15.05
C VAL A 316 2.58 -9.84 -15.50
N ALA A 317 3.11 -10.96 -15.99
CA ALA A 317 2.33 -12.15 -16.29
C ALA A 317 2.21 -13.06 -15.05
N ARG A 318 1.03 -13.69 -14.87
CA ARG A 318 0.77 -14.65 -13.80
C ARG A 318 -0.01 -15.85 -14.34
N PHE A 319 0.53 -17.05 -14.19
CA PHE A 319 -0.11 -18.27 -14.69
C PHE A 319 0.21 -19.47 -13.78
N GLN A 320 -0.57 -20.55 -13.92
CA GLN A 320 -0.37 -21.79 -13.19
C GLN A 320 -0.09 -22.94 -14.16
N VAL A 321 0.98 -23.68 -13.92
CA VAL A 321 1.35 -24.87 -14.68
C VAL A 321 0.92 -26.11 -13.91
N LYS A 322 -0.08 -26.79 -14.44
CA LYS A 322 -0.58 -28.09 -13.99
C LYS A 322 0.15 -29.23 -14.70
#